data_AF-A0A429ZR57-F1
#
_entry.id   AF-A0A429ZR57-F1
#
_cell.length_a   1.000
_cell.length_b   1.000
_cell.length_c   1.000
_cell.angle_alpha   90.00
_cell.angle_beta   90.00
_cell.angle_gamma   90.00
#
_symmetry.space_group_name_H-M   'P 1'
#
loop_
_entity.id
_entity.type
_entity.pdbx_description
1 polymer ?
#
loop_
_entity_poly.entity_id
_entity_poly.type
_entity_poly.pdbx_seq_one_letter_code
_entity_poly.pdbx_strand_id
1 'polypeptide(L)' 'MNPEHFVTELSHLKAALMVEEKVDMVRFNKLYQTAQDLMLKGERVNKELMEEFLYFRNIVEQ' A
#
# COMPACT_ATOMS: atom_id res chain seq x y z
N MET A 1 -10.10 -10.18 7.65
CA MET A 1 -10.02 -8.79 7.15
C MET A 1 -10.83 -8.75 5.86
N ASN A 2 -11.87 -7.91 5.78
CA ASN A 2 -12.66 -7.75 4.55
C ASN A 2 -11.76 -7.08 3.48
N PRO A 3 -11.71 -7.59 2.23
CA PRO A 3 -11.00 -6.97 1.11
C PRO A 3 -11.15 -5.45 0.98
N GLU A 4 -12.36 -4.95 1.23
CA GLU A 4 -12.67 -3.52 1.15
C GLU A 4 -11.89 -2.72 2.20
N HIS A 5 -11.72 -3.26 3.42
CA HIS A 5 -10.98 -2.59 4.48
C HIS A 5 -9.50 -2.44 4.12
N PHE A 6 -8.91 -3.45 3.48
CA PHE A 6 -7.51 -3.41 3.08
C PHE A 6 -7.24 -2.37 1.99
N VAL A 7 -8.12 -2.29 0.97
CA VAL A 7 -8.00 -1.26 -0.08
C VAL A 7 -8.20 0.15 0.49
N THR A 8 -9.13 0.32 1.43
CA THR A 8 -9.32 1.59 2.14
C THR A 8 -8.07 2.00 2.92
N GLU A 9 -7.45 1.07 3.67
CA GLU A 9 -6.21 1.32 4.39
C GLU A 9 -5.05 1.72 3.44
N LEU A 10 -4.89 1.02 2.32
CA LEU A 10 -3.89 1.39 1.32
C LEU A 10 -4.16 2.76 0.68
N SER A 11 -5.43 3.12 0.50
CA SER A 11 -5.83 4.43 -0.03
C SER A 11 -5.50 5.56 0.96
N HIS A 12 -5.72 5.34 2.25
CA HIS A 12 -5.31 6.28 3.30
C HIS A 12 -3.79 6.45 3.34
N LEU A 13 -3.05 5.33 3.28
CA LEU A 13 -1.60 5.37 3.23
C LEU A 13 -1.10 6.15 2.00
N LYS A 14 -1.70 5.94 0.82
CA LYS A 14 -1.37 6.70 -0.39
C LYS A 14 -1.55 8.21 -0.18
N ALA A 15 -2.67 8.63 0.39
CA ALA A 15 -2.95 10.04 0.64
C ALA A 15 -1.94 10.67 1.60
N ALA A 16 -1.54 9.94 2.64
CA ALA A 16 -0.52 10.39 3.58
C ALA A 16 0.87 10.48 2.92
N LEU A 17 1.25 9.51 2.10
CA LEU A 17 2.54 9.54 1.40
C LEU A 17 2.63 10.64 0.34
N MET A 18 1.51 11.09 -0.23
CA MET A 18 1.50 12.17 -1.22
C MET A 18 1.94 13.53 -0.66
N VAL A 19 1.88 13.72 0.66
CA VAL A 19 2.37 14.94 1.33
C VAL A 19 3.82 14.81 1.81
N GLU A 20 4.43 13.63 1.71
CA GLU A 20 5.80 13.36 2.12
C GLU A 20 6.79 13.61 0.98
N GLU A 21 7.73 14.54 1.17
CA GLU A 21 8.73 14.91 0.14
C GLU A 21 9.75 13.79 -0.14
N LYS A 22 9.94 12.85 0.80
CA LYS A 22 11.00 11.82 0.75
C LYS A 22 10.53 10.45 0.29
N VAL A 23 9.30 10.34 -0.22
CA VAL A 23 8.72 9.06 -0.61
C VAL A 23 8.87 8.81 -2.11
N ASP A 24 9.35 7.61 -2.47
CA ASP A 24 9.26 7.11 -3.84
C ASP A 24 7.82 6.69 -4.16
N MET A 25 7.03 7.67 -4.61
CA MET A 25 5.64 7.47 -5.02
C MET A 25 5.50 6.58 -6.25
N VAL A 26 6.53 6.45 -7.09
CA VAL A 26 6.49 5.56 -8.26
C VAL A 26 6.51 4.11 -7.81
N ARG A 27 7.41 3.76 -6.89
CA ARG A 27 7.46 2.42 -6.28
C ARG A 27 6.16 2.13 -5.54
N PHE A 28 5.68 3.05 -4.70
CA PHE A 28 4.44 2.84 -3.95
C PHE A 28 3.25 2.58 -4.88
N ASN A 29 3.06 3.39 -5.93
CA ASN A 29 1.94 3.22 -6.84
C ASN A 29 1.95 1.88 -7.60
N LYS A 30 3.14 1.34 -7.93
CA LYS A 30 3.26 0.00 -8.56
C LYS A 30 2.83 -1.10 -7.60
N LEU A 31 3.26 -1.03 -6.34
CA LEU A 31 2.89 -1.99 -5.31
C LEU A 31 1.39 -1.90 -5.00
N TYR A 32 0.86 -0.68 -4.90
CA TYR A 32 -0.56 -0.40 -4.72
C TYR A 32 -1.41 -1.03 -5.83
N GLN A 33 -1.04 -0.84 -7.11
CA GLN A 33 -1.75 -1.46 -8.23
C GLN A 33 -1.67 -2.99 -8.16
N THR A 34 -0.49 -3.54 -7.86
CA THR A 34 -0.30 -4.99 -7.71
C THR A 34 -1.22 -5.56 -6.63
N ALA A 35 -1.31 -4.89 -5.48
CA ALA A 35 -2.19 -5.28 -4.39
C ALA A 35 -3.67 -5.21 -4.82
N GLN A 36 -4.10 -4.15 -5.52
CA GLN A 36 -5.45 -4.07 -6.06
C GLN A 36 -5.77 -5.21 -7.02
N ASP A 37 -4.86 -5.53 -7.95
CA ASP A 37 -5.05 -6.60 -8.92
C ASP A 37 -5.17 -7.97 -8.26
N LEU A 38 -4.36 -8.26 -7.24
CA LEU A 38 -4.45 -9.50 -6.45
C LEU A 38 -5.82 -9.60 -5.77
N MET A 39 -6.26 -8.52 -5.13
CA MET A 39 -7.54 -8.50 -4.41
C MET A 39 -8.74 -8.65 -5.35
N LEU A 40 -8.71 -8.03 -6.53
CA LEU A 40 -9.73 -8.19 -7.58
C LEU A 40 -9.83 -9.63 -8.09
N LYS A 41 -8.71 -10.36 -8.11
CA LYS A 41 -8.65 -11.79 -8.47
C LYS A 41 -9.03 -12.72 -7.31
N GLY A 42 -9.28 -12.18 -6.12
CA GLY A 42 -9.50 -12.97 -4.90
C GLY A 42 -8.22 -13.61 -4.35
N GLU A 43 -7.06 -13.17 -4.82
CA GLU A 43 -5.75 -13.62 -4.36
C GLU A 43 -5.33 -12.86 -3.10
N ARG A 44 -4.47 -13.49 -2.30
CA ARG A 44 -3.95 -12.89 -1.07
C ARG A 44 -2.68 -12.10 -1.36
N VAL A 45 -2.55 -10.94 -0.73
CA VAL A 45 -1.28 -10.21 -0.65
C VAL A 45 -0.28 -11.06 0.14
N ASN A 46 0.90 -11.29 -0.45
CA ASN A 46 1.94 -12.10 0.18
C ASN A 46 2.71 -11.28 1.24
N LYS A 47 3.57 -11.96 2.00
CA LYS A 47 4.34 -11.35 3.09
C LYS A 47 5.29 -10.25 2.59
N GLU A 48 5.97 -10.47 1.47
CA GLU A 48 6.95 -9.53 0.91
C GLU A 48 6.27 -8.21 0.51
N LEU A 49 5.13 -8.29 -0.18
CA LEU A 49 4.34 -7.11 -0.55
C LEU A 49 3.79 -6.38 0.69
N MET A 50 3.44 -7.12 1.76
CA MET A 50 3.04 -6.50 3.03
C MET A 50 4.20 -5.76 3.70
N GLU A 51 5.41 -6.33 3.72
CA GLU A 51 6.61 -5.70 4.27
C GLU A 51 6.94 -4.39 3.55
N GLU A 52 6.75 -4.35 2.24
CA GLU A 52 6.89 -3.12 1.46
C GLU A 52 5.90 -2.04 1.91
N PHE A 53 4.62 -2.37 2.12
CA PHE A 53 3.65 -1.39 2.61
C PHE A 53 3.96 -0.91 4.03
N LEU A 54 4.48 -1.80 4.89
CA LEU A 54 4.94 -1.43 6.23
C LEU A 54 6.14 -0.47 6.18
N TYR A 55 7.07 -0.68 5.25
CA TYR A 55 8.16 0.27 5.02
C TYR A 55 7.63 1.67 4.72
N PHE A 56 6.66 1.80 3.80
CA PHE A 56 6.07 3.10 3.50
C PHE A 56 5.30 3.69 4.68
N ARG A 57 4.55 2.88 5.44
CA ARG A 57 3.86 3.34 6.65
C ARG A 57 4.84 3.94 7.67
N ASN A 58 5.99 3.29 7.87
CA ASN A 58 7.02 3.76 8.78
C ASN A 58 7.67 5.09 8.35
N ILE A 59 7.54 5.51 7.09
CA ILE A 59 8.01 6.84 6.65
C ILE A 59 7.07 7.92 7.17
N VAL A 60 5.75 7.67 7.16
CA VAL A 60 4.73 8.62 7.61
C VAL A 60 4.65 8.72 9.15
N GLU A 61 5.04 7.65 9.85
CA GLU A 61 5.02 7.61 11.32
C GLU A 61 6.26 8.28 11.99
N GLN A 62 7.21 8.82 11.22
CA GLN A 62 8.43 9.50 11.70
C GLN A 62 8.30 11.01 11.71
#